data_AF-A0AAN7ZKK4-F1
#
_entry.id   AF-A0AAN7ZKK4-F1
#
_cell.length_a   1.000
_cell.length_b   1.000
_cell.length_c   1.000
_cell.angle_alpha   90.00
_cell.angle_beta   90.00
_cell.angle_gamma   90.00
#
_symmetry.space_group_name_H-M   'P 1'
#
loop_
_entity.id
_entity.type
_entity.pdbx_description
1 polymer ?
#
loop_
_entity_poly.entity_id
_entity_poly.type
_entity_poly.pdbx_seq_one_letter_code
_entity_poly.pdbx_strand_id
1 'polypeptide(L)'
;MTDFVYLAEIASIVLGFGSFSLGVYSQFRPIEGARAFGGDGVANEKQATFVPIVFARNIAIGLAVMILGYQGERKAVGTILSCVVATGVCDVWWCAQHGSTKLGQHAVGTALFAGLGWMLL
;
A
#
# COMPACT_ATOMS: atom_id res chain seq x y z
N MET A 1 26.15 4.00 -7.32
CA MET A 1 24.78 4.55 -7.49
C MET A 1 23.84 3.50 -8.10
N THR A 2 24.32 2.68 -9.04
CA THR A 2 23.62 1.53 -9.63
C THR A 2 23.08 0.52 -8.62
N ASP A 3 23.83 0.22 -7.56
CA ASP A 3 23.45 -0.83 -6.59
C ASP A 3 22.24 -0.43 -5.75
N PHE A 4 22.13 0.85 -5.37
CA PHE A 4 20.99 1.36 -4.61
C PHE A 4 19.69 1.40 -5.42
N VAL A 5 19.77 1.75 -6.71
CA VAL A 5 18.61 1.74 -7.61
C VAL A 5 18.12 0.30 -7.83
N TYR A 6 19.04 -0.65 -8.01
CA TYR A 6 18.69 -2.06 -8.13
C TYR A 6 18.01 -2.61 -6.87
N LEU A 7 18.50 -2.24 -5.68
CA LEU A 7 17.83 -2.58 -4.42
C LEU A 7 16.44 -1.94 -4.32
N ALA A 8 16.27 -0.70 -4.77
CA ALA A 8 14.96 -0.02 -4.78
C ALA A 8 13.97 -0.72 -5.73
N GLU A 9 14.42 -1.22 -6.88
CA GLU A 9 13.60 -2.03 -7.79
C GLU A 9 13.12 -3.32 -7.10
N ILE A 10 14.03 -4.10 -6.52
CA ILE A 10 13.66 -5.32 -5.79
C ILE A 10 12.68 -5.01 -4.65
N ALA A 11 12.97 -3.98 -3.86
CA ALA A 11 12.10 -3.56 -2.76
C ALA A 11 10.71 -3.16 -3.26
N SER A 12 10.62 -2.43 -4.37
CA SER A 12 9.33 -2.05 -4.97
C SER A 12 8.52 -3.26 -5.44
N ILE A 13 9.15 -4.26 -6.05
CA ILE A 13 8.49 -5.50 -6.47
C ILE A 13 7.96 -6.26 -5.26
N VAL A 14 8.76 -6.37 -4.19
CA VAL A 14 8.34 -7.01 -2.92
C VAL A 14 7.12 -6.28 -2.33
N LEU A 15 7.12 -4.94 -2.34
CA LEU A 15 5.97 -4.15 -1.90
C LEU A 15 4.76 -4.31 -2.82
N GLY A 16 4.97 -4.46 -4.13
CA GLY A 16 3.93 -4.79 -5.10
C GLY A 16 3.27 -6.12 -4.78
N PHE A 17 4.06 -7.15 -4.51
CA PHE A 17 3.56 -8.46 -4.04
C PHE A 17 2.80 -8.37 -2.71
N GLY A 18 3.32 -7.61 -1.75
CA GLY A 18 2.65 -7.38 -0.47
C GLY A 18 1.29 -6.71 -0.65
N SER A 19 1.22 -5.67 -1.48
CA SER A 19 -0.02 -4.93 -1.79
C SER A 19 -1.04 -5.81 -2.50
N PHE A 20 -0.58 -6.60 -3.49
CA PHE A 20 -1.42 -7.57 -4.18
C PHE A 20 -1.98 -8.62 -3.21
N SER A 21 -1.11 -9.26 -2.43
CA SER A 21 -1.49 -10.36 -1.52
C SER A 21 -2.45 -9.87 -0.44
N LEU A 22 -2.19 -8.69 0.14
CA LEU A 22 -3.07 -8.07 1.13
C LEU A 22 -4.42 -7.69 0.51
N GLY A 23 -4.39 -7.19 -0.73
CA GLY A 23 -5.58 -6.91 -1.55
C GLY A 23 -6.44 -8.15 -1.74
N VAL A 24 -5.85 -9.24 -2.26
CA VAL A 24 -6.54 -10.50 -2.50
C VAL A 24 -7.08 -11.09 -1.20
N TYR A 25 -6.26 -11.17 -0.15
CA TYR A 25 -6.69 -11.71 1.15
C TYR A 25 -7.94 -11.01 1.67
N SER A 26 -7.94 -9.68 1.59
CA SER A 26 -8.99 -8.87 2.21
C SER A 26 -10.24 -8.72 1.35
N GLN A 27 -10.20 -9.10 0.06
CA GLN A 27 -11.42 -9.31 -0.74
C GLN A 27 -12.31 -10.39 -0.13
N PHE A 28 -11.68 -11.49 0.31
CA PHE A 28 -12.39 -12.64 0.87
C PHE A 28 -12.59 -12.54 2.38
N ARG A 29 -11.96 -11.54 3.01
CA ARG A 29 -11.98 -11.29 4.45
C ARG A 29 -12.13 -9.80 4.76
N PRO A 30 -13.28 -9.19 4.41
CA PRO A 30 -13.47 -7.74 4.45
C PRO A 30 -13.51 -7.18 5.88
N ILE A 31 -13.93 -7.97 6.88
CA ILE A 31 -13.92 -7.51 8.28
C ILE A 31 -12.49 -7.41 8.80
N GLU A 32 -11.67 -8.44 8.52
CA GLU A 32 -10.25 -8.46 8.86
C GLU A 32 -9.50 -7.35 8.12
N GLY A 33 -9.87 -7.12 6.86
CA GLY A 33 -9.38 -6.01 6.06
C GLY A 33 -9.74 -4.64 6.66
N ALA A 34 -10.99 -4.46 7.12
CA ALA A 34 -11.43 -3.22 7.79
C ALA A 34 -10.62 -2.95 9.06
N ARG A 35 -10.32 -3.99 9.85
CA ARG A 35 -9.51 -3.87 11.08
C ARG A 35 -8.09 -3.38 10.83
N ALA A 36 -7.54 -3.63 9.64
CA ALA A 36 -6.22 -3.11 9.25
C ALA A 36 -6.19 -1.57 9.11
N PHE A 37 -7.35 -0.94 8.89
CA PHE A 37 -7.49 0.52 8.70
C PHE A 37 -8.21 1.22 9.85
N GLY A 38 -9.20 0.58 10.49
CA GLY A 38 -10.05 1.19 11.52
C GLY A 38 -9.79 0.74 12.96
N GLY A 39 -8.90 -0.23 13.19
CA GLY A 39 -8.77 -0.89 14.50
C GLY A 39 -9.99 -1.73 14.87
N ASP A 40 -9.90 -2.49 15.96
CA ASP A 40 -10.92 -3.47 16.34
C ASP A 40 -12.26 -2.84 16.78
N GLY A 41 -12.28 -1.54 17.11
CA GLY A 41 -13.46 -0.85 17.65
C GLY A 41 -14.34 -0.13 16.62
N VAL A 42 -13.85 0.14 15.40
CA VAL A 42 -14.59 0.92 14.39
C VAL A 42 -15.23 0.01 13.33
N ALA A 43 -14.58 -1.12 13.00
CA ALA A 43 -15.03 -2.02 11.95
C ALA A 43 -16.37 -2.72 12.28
N ASN A 44 -17.45 -2.27 11.64
CA ASN A 44 -18.74 -2.96 11.64
C ASN A 44 -19.08 -3.52 10.25
N GLU A 45 -20.06 -4.43 10.16
CA GLU A 45 -20.45 -5.09 8.90
C GLU A 45 -20.83 -4.08 7.80
N LYS A 46 -21.43 -2.95 8.17
CA LYS A 46 -21.81 -1.91 7.21
C LYS A 46 -20.59 -1.25 6.58
N GLN A 47 -19.54 -0.99 7.36
CA GLN A 47 -18.27 -0.45 6.84
C GLN A 47 -17.48 -1.49 6.05
N ALA A 48 -17.60 -2.78 6.38
CA ALA A 48 -16.97 -3.87 5.65
C ALA A 48 -17.47 -4.00 4.19
N THR A 49 -18.61 -3.40 3.83
CA THR A 49 -19.12 -3.44 2.45
C THR A 49 -18.28 -2.62 1.45
N PHE A 50 -17.59 -1.57 1.91
CA PHE A 50 -16.74 -0.73 1.05
C PHE A 50 -15.32 -1.27 0.93
N VAL A 51 -14.96 -2.19 1.82
CA VAL A 51 -13.63 -2.75 1.95
C VAL A 51 -13.16 -3.52 0.70
N PRO A 52 -14.00 -4.33 0.03
CA PRO A 52 -13.67 -4.90 -1.26
C PRO A 52 -13.22 -3.89 -2.31
N ILE A 53 -13.81 -2.69 -2.38
CA ILE A 53 -13.41 -1.68 -3.36
C ILE A 53 -12.01 -1.16 -3.05
N VAL A 54 -11.73 -0.87 -1.77
CA VAL A 54 -10.40 -0.42 -1.31
C VAL A 54 -9.34 -1.47 -1.58
N PHE A 55 -9.65 -2.75 -1.42
CA PHE A 55 -8.67 -3.80 -1.67
C PHE A 55 -8.50 -4.14 -3.15
N ALA A 56 -9.50 -3.93 -3.99
CA ALA A 56 -9.34 -4.00 -5.45
C ALA A 56 -8.31 -2.96 -5.93
N ARG A 57 -8.29 -1.75 -5.33
CA ARG A 57 -7.25 -0.75 -5.57
C ARG A 57 -5.85 -1.29 -5.24
N ASN A 58 -5.67 -1.95 -4.09
CA ASN A 58 -4.38 -2.50 -3.70
C ASN A 58 -3.92 -3.65 -4.61
N ILE A 59 -4.86 -4.47 -5.10
CA ILE A 59 -4.60 -5.49 -6.13
C ILE A 59 -4.07 -4.83 -7.40
N ALA A 60 -4.77 -3.80 -7.90
CA ALA A 60 -4.40 -3.09 -9.12
C ALA A 60 -3.03 -2.41 -9.00
N ILE A 61 -2.75 -1.73 -7.88
CA ILE A 61 -1.45 -1.12 -7.59
C ILE A 61 -0.36 -2.19 -7.56
N GLY A 62 -0.57 -3.29 -6.83
CA GLY A 62 0.40 -4.37 -6.72
C GLY A 62 0.73 -4.98 -8.09
N LEU A 63 -0.29 -5.27 -8.91
CA LEU A 63 -0.11 -5.77 -10.27
C LEU A 63 0.63 -4.76 -11.15
N ALA A 64 0.27 -3.48 -11.10
CA ALA A 64 0.92 -2.45 -11.90
C ALA A 64 2.41 -2.33 -11.56
N VAL A 65 2.77 -2.29 -10.27
CA VAL A 65 4.16 -2.27 -9.82
C VAL A 65 4.93 -3.51 -10.28
N MET A 66 4.35 -4.70 -10.17
CA MET A 66 4.99 -5.94 -10.61
C MET A 66 5.20 -5.99 -12.13
N ILE A 67 4.18 -5.63 -12.92
CA ILE A 67 4.24 -5.65 -14.39
C ILE A 67 5.26 -4.63 -14.90
N LEU A 68 5.19 -3.39 -14.43
CA LEU A 68 6.11 -2.32 -14.85
C LEU A 68 7.54 -2.61 -14.36
N GLY A 69 7.69 -3.14 -13.15
CA GLY A 69 8.97 -3.61 -12.63
C GLY A 69 9.58 -4.71 -13.51
N TYR A 70 8.78 -5.69 -13.93
CA TYR A 70 9.22 -6.75 -14.84
C TYR A 70 9.63 -6.21 -16.23
N GLN A 71 8.96 -5.16 -16.70
CA GLN A 71 9.30 -4.48 -17.97
C GLN A 71 10.53 -3.57 -17.84
N GLY A 72 11.04 -3.32 -16.63
CA GLY A 72 12.14 -2.39 -16.39
C GLY A 72 11.72 -0.91 -16.41
N GLU A 73 10.42 -0.61 -16.35
CA GLU A 73 9.85 0.74 -16.39
C GLU A 73 9.95 1.44 -15.02
N ARG A 74 11.18 1.68 -14.57
CA ARG A 74 11.51 2.20 -13.23
C ARG A 74 10.75 3.48 -12.87
N LYS A 75 10.73 4.45 -13.78
CA LYS A 75 10.06 5.75 -13.55
C LYS A 75 8.56 5.62 -13.41
N ALA A 76 7.95 4.66 -14.12
CA ALA A 76 6.54 4.37 -13.99
C ALA A 76 6.23 3.75 -12.62
N VAL A 77 7.07 2.82 -12.16
CA VAL A 77 6.99 2.28 -10.78
C VAL A 77 7.15 3.40 -9.76
N GLY A 78 8.18 4.24 -9.89
CA GLY A 78 8.41 5.39 -9.01
C GLY A 78 7.21 6.33 -8.93
N THR A 79 6.61 6.64 -10.09
CA THR A 79 5.39 7.46 -10.18
C THR A 79 4.22 6.84 -9.41
N ILE A 80 3.96 5.54 -9.60
CA ILE A 80 2.88 4.85 -8.89
C ILE A 80 3.13 4.88 -7.37
N LEU A 81 4.34 4.56 -6.92
CA LEU A 81 4.68 4.57 -5.50
C LEU A 81 4.51 5.97 -4.90
N SER A 82 4.93 7.01 -5.61
CA SER A 82 4.71 8.41 -5.20
C SER A 82 3.22 8.77 -5.12
N CYS A 83 2.39 8.29 -6.05
CA CYS A 83 0.93 8.49 -5.97
C CYS A 83 0.33 7.77 -4.75
N VAL A 84 0.82 6.59 -4.38
CA VAL A 84 0.37 5.83 -3.21
C VAL A 84 0.69 6.56 -1.90
N VAL A 85 1.72 7.41 -1.85
CA VAL A 85 2.02 8.24 -0.68
C VAL A 85 0.81 9.08 -0.26
N ALA A 86 0.04 9.63 -1.21
CA ALA A 86 -1.16 10.39 -0.88
C ALA A 86 -2.18 9.54 -0.13
N THR A 87 -2.39 8.29 -0.56
CA THR A 87 -3.27 7.35 0.15
C THR A 87 -2.72 6.98 1.52
N GLY A 88 -1.40 6.76 1.64
CA GLY A 88 -0.75 6.47 2.93
C GLY A 88 -0.86 7.62 3.93
N VAL A 89 -0.75 8.88 3.47
CA VAL A 89 -0.97 10.06 4.32
C VAL A 89 -2.41 10.10 4.84
N CYS A 90 -3.40 9.80 3.99
CA CYS A 90 -4.80 9.70 4.43
C CYS A 90 -4.98 8.58 5.48
N ASP A 91 -4.35 7.42 5.29
CA ASP A 91 -4.43 6.30 6.23
C ASP A 91 -3.79 6.64 7.58
N VAL A 92 -2.62 7.31 7.57
CA VAL A 92 -1.93 7.80 8.78
C VAL A 92 -2.81 8.81 9.52
N TRP A 93 -3.34 9.80 8.80
CA TRP A 93 -4.25 10.79 9.37
C TRP A 93 -5.48 10.13 10.01
N TRP A 94 -6.11 9.19 9.30
CA TRP A 94 -7.27 8.45 9.79
C TRP A 94 -6.94 7.65 11.06
N CYS A 95 -5.82 6.92 11.04
CA CYS A 95 -5.35 6.14 12.19
C CYS A 95 -5.07 7.02 13.41
N ALA A 96 -4.51 8.22 13.19
CA ALA A 96 -4.23 9.18 14.26
C ALA A 96 -5.52 9.71 14.90
N GLN A 97 -6.53 10.03 14.07
CA GLN A 97 -7.82 10.52 14.56
C GLN A 97 -8.59 9.48 15.40
N HIS A 98 -8.38 8.20 15.13
CA HIS A 98 -9.12 7.11 15.77
C HIS A 98 -8.31 6.28 16.77
N GLY A 99 -7.11 6.74 17.16
CA GLY A 99 -6.27 6.04 18.14
C GLY A 99 -5.88 4.61 17.73
N SER A 100 -5.74 4.37 16.43
CA SER A 100 -5.46 3.02 15.91
C SER A 100 -4.04 2.57 16.29
N THR A 101 -3.92 1.33 16.76
CA THR A 101 -2.61 0.68 17.03
C THR A 101 -1.77 0.46 15.77
N LYS A 102 -2.36 0.68 14.58
CA LYS A 102 -1.71 0.53 13.27
C LYS A 102 -1.08 1.80 12.74
N LEU A 103 -1.20 2.93 13.44
CA LEU A 103 -0.66 4.23 13.03
C LEU A 103 0.82 4.14 12.62
N GLY A 104 1.65 3.50 13.46
CA GLY A 104 3.08 3.35 13.17
C GLY A 104 3.37 2.54 11.92
N GLN A 105 2.58 1.48 11.67
CA GLN A 105 2.74 0.65 10.47
C GLN A 105 2.42 1.44 9.20
N HIS A 106 1.33 2.21 9.20
CA HIS A 106 0.97 3.08 8.08
C HIS A 106 1.97 4.20 7.86
N ALA A 107 2.50 4.81 8.93
CA ALA A 107 3.50 5.88 8.84
C ALA A 107 4.81 5.36 8.22
N VAL A 108 5.30 4.21 8.69
CA VAL A 108 6.50 3.57 8.14
C VAL A 108 6.27 3.16 6.69
N GLY A 109 5.14 2.51 6.38
CA GLY A 109 4.80 2.12 5.01
C GLY A 109 4.74 3.31 4.06
N THR A 110 4.12 4.42 4.49
CA THR A 110 4.04 5.67 3.71
C THR A 110 5.42 6.25 3.44
N ALA A 111 6.29 6.29 4.45
CA ALA A 111 7.66 6.77 4.29
C ALA A 111 8.49 5.88 3.35
N LEU A 112 8.29 4.56 3.41
CA LEU A 112 8.94 3.62 2.48
C LEU A 112 8.48 3.85 1.04
N PHE A 113 7.18 4.02 0.79
CA PHE A 113 6.66 4.35 -0.53
C PHE A 113 7.19 5.68 -1.05
N ALA A 114 7.31 6.70 -0.19
CA ALA A 114 7.87 8.00 -0.57
C ALA A 114 9.35 7.89 -0.93
N GLY A 115 10.16 7.21 -0.11
CA GLY A 115 11.58 7.02 -0.34
C GLY A 115 11.86 6.23 -1.61
N LEU A 116 11.18 5.09 -1.80
CA LEU A 116 11.34 4.26 -2.98
C LEU A 116 10.80 4.93 -4.24
N GLY A 117 9.66 5.62 -4.15
CA GLY A 117 9.12 6.42 -5.24
C GLY A 117 10.13 7.46 -5.72
N TRP A 118 10.70 8.23 -4.78
CA TRP A 118 11.74 9.22 -5.08
C TRP A 118 13.00 8.61 -5.69
N MET A 119 13.46 7.44 -5.22
CA MET A 119 14.66 6.79 -5.75
C MET A 119 14.49 6.23 -7.17
N LEU A 120 13.26 5.97 -7.60
CA LEU A 120 12.96 5.36 -8.90
C LEU A 120 12.54 6.37 -9.99
N LEU A 121 12.33 7.64 -9.62
CA LEU A 121 12.03 8.76 -10.54
C LEU A 121 13.32 9.30 -11.20
#